data_AF-A0A1W1C295-F1
#
_entry.id   AF-A0A1W1C295-F1
#
_cell.length_a   1.000
_cell.length_b   1.000
_cell.length_c   1.000
_cell.angle_alpha   90.00
_cell.angle_beta   90.00
_cell.angle_gamma   90.00
#
_symmetry.space_group_name_H-M   'P 1'
#
loop_
_entity.id
_entity.type
_entity.pdbx_description
1 polymer ?
#
loop_
_entity_poly.entity_id
_entity_poly.type
_entity_poly.pdbx_seq_one_letter_code
_entity_poly.pdbx_strand_id
1 'polypeptide(L)'
;MLKEDRDKERLAQKTDFVIKNYTGGALEVANLFGYKKSTSITNICNFDPRRAKDARSIVRLQMEGLEKHYQIPVEIFDHSVRFDEELISNMIEEYRIKLKKQKETTSIFTPNSKLLKKLEGIWYSYFYPSADFIELQSIQTTINPDYSVIDEYGNRGIVNFGVDQSIIIKESKNSKNLTSIIFNNRTITYNIFPYSMISRTNSSNRAINYFGFFSRKKFDIETAKKILGKDRSLMQIQIPYEFEDRMAPYYRIDVK
;
A
#
# COMPACT_ATOMS: atom_id res chain seq x y z
N MET A 1 44.63 4.32 20.58
CA MET A 1 43.64 4.06 19.50
C MET A 1 43.26 5.37 18.83
N LEU A 2 43.33 5.45 17.50
CA LEU A 2 43.03 6.68 16.76
C LEU A 2 41.55 7.05 16.91
N LYS A 3 41.18 8.29 16.61
CA LYS A 3 39.77 8.74 16.67
C LYS A 3 38.89 7.93 15.70
N GLU A 4 39.38 7.72 14.48
CA GLU A 4 38.70 6.94 13.44
C GLU A 4 38.46 5.48 13.84
N ASP A 5 39.43 4.85 14.51
CA ASP A 5 39.29 3.48 15.02
C ASP A 5 38.16 3.39 16.06
N ARG A 6 38.04 4.40 16.93
CA ARG A 6 36.98 4.49 17.96
C ARG A 6 35.60 4.69 17.33
N ASP A 7 35.54 5.46 16.24
CA ASP A 7 34.29 5.69 15.52
C ASP A 7 33.84 4.42 14.77
N LYS A 8 34.77 3.67 14.17
CA LYS A 8 34.48 2.36 13.56
C LYS A 8 34.05 1.31 14.58
N GLU A 9 34.74 1.22 15.71
CA GLU A 9 34.37 0.32 16.82
C GLU A 9 32.94 0.61 17.29
N ARG A 10 32.61 1.90 17.51
CA ARG A 10 31.28 2.31 17.95
C ARG A 10 30.20 1.98 16.93
N LEU A 11 30.45 2.21 15.65
CA LEU A 11 29.53 1.84 14.57
C LEU A 11 29.30 0.33 14.52
N ALA A 12 30.36 -0.48 14.70
CA ALA A 12 30.27 -1.93 14.74
C ALA A 12 29.41 -2.40 15.92
N GLN A 13 29.64 -1.86 17.13
CA GLN A 13 28.84 -2.15 18.32
C GLN A 13 27.36 -1.82 18.15
N LYS A 14 27.05 -0.63 17.63
CA LYS A 14 25.67 -0.21 17.31
C LYS A 14 25.02 -1.16 16.31
N THR A 15 25.74 -1.50 15.25
CA THR A 15 25.23 -2.38 14.19
C THR A 15 24.97 -3.79 14.72
N ASP A 16 25.88 -4.34 15.52
CA ASP A 16 25.73 -5.65 16.14
C ASP A 16 24.51 -5.71 17.07
N PHE A 17 24.38 -4.72 17.96
CA PHE A 17 23.24 -4.61 18.87
C PHE A 17 21.91 -4.55 18.13
N VAL A 18 21.83 -3.71 17.09
CA VAL A 18 20.63 -3.55 16.27
C VAL A 18 20.25 -4.84 15.56
N ILE A 19 21.22 -5.52 14.95
CA ILE A 19 20.98 -6.75 14.18
C ILE A 19 20.57 -7.91 15.09
N LYS A 20 21.10 -7.97 16.31
CA LYS A 20 20.75 -9.03 17.27
C LYS A 20 19.35 -8.85 17.87
N ASN A 21 18.97 -7.61 18.16
CA ASN A 21 17.78 -7.33 18.98
C ASN A 21 16.57 -6.84 18.18
N TYR A 22 16.77 -6.28 16.98
CA TYR A 22 15.70 -5.60 16.23
C TYR A 22 15.47 -6.14 14.81
N THR A 23 16.20 -7.19 14.41
CA THR A 23 16.04 -7.88 13.13
C THR A 23 16.02 -9.40 13.36
N GLY A 24 15.81 -10.23 12.32
CA GLY A 24 15.99 -11.69 12.44
C GLY A 24 17.43 -12.17 12.32
N GLY A 25 18.40 -11.29 12.57
CA GLY A 25 19.83 -11.62 12.62
C GLY A 25 20.59 -11.43 11.32
N ALA A 26 21.88 -11.78 11.35
CA ALA A 26 22.84 -11.41 10.31
C ALA A 26 22.54 -12.00 8.92
N LEU A 27 21.90 -13.17 8.83
CA LEU A 27 21.55 -13.77 7.54
C LEU A 27 20.37 -13.05 6.87
N GLU A 28 19.36 -12.65 7.66
CA GLU A 28 18.22 -11.92 7.13
C GLU A 28 18.64 -10.54 6.60
N VAL A 29 19.45 -9.81 7.39
CA VAL A 29 20.01 -8.52 6.98
C VAL A 29 20.94 -8.67 5.76
N ALA A 30 21.69 -9.76 5.67
CA ALA A 30 22.51 -10.04 4.49
C ALA A 30 21.65 -10.17 3.23
N ASN A 31 20.54 -10.91 3.30
CA ASN A 31 19.61 -11.05 2.18
C ASN A 31 18.97 -9.70 1.82
N LEU A 32 18.60 -8.89 2.81
CA LEU A 32 18.06 -7.54 2.60
C LEU A 32 19.04 -6.66 1.79
N PHE A 33 20.35 -6.76 2.09
CA PHE A 33 21.38 -6.00 1.39
C PHE A 33 21.88 -6.67 0.10
N GLY A 34 21.29 -7.78 -0.32
CA GLY A 34 21.67 -8.50 -1.54
C GLY A 34 22.94 -9.36 -1.43
N TYR A 35 23.40 -9.66 -0.21
CA TYR A 35 24.52 -10.58 0.02
C TYR A 35 24.04 -12.04 0.06
N LYS A 36 24.85 -12.94 -0.52
CA LYS A 36 24.56 -14.39 -0.52
C LYS A 36 24.82 -15.09 0.82
N LYS A 37 25.59 -14.47 1.72
CA LYS A 37 26.06 -15.06 2.98
C LYS A 37 26.11 -14.00 4.08
N SER A 38 25.90 -14.41 5.33
CA SER A 38 25.96 -13.55 6.52
C SER A 38 27.35 -12.97 6.82
N THR A 39 28.42 -13.55 6.27
CA THR A 39 29.81 -13.16 6.54
C THR A 39 30.07 -11.66 6.31
N SER A 40 29.45 -11.07 5.28
CA SER A 40 29.57 -9.62 5.02
C SER A 40 29.04 -8.79 6.19
N ILE A 41 27.92 -9.20 6.78
CA ILE A 41 27.29 -8.53 7.91
C ILE A 41 28.09 -8.79 9.19
N THR A 42 28.50 -10.03 9.43
CA THR A 42 29.34 -10.39 10.58
C THR A 42 30.64 -9.59 10.62
N ASN A 43 31.25 -9.33 9.45
CA ASN A 43 32.45 -8.49 9.36
C ASN A 43 32.20 -7.00 9.59
N ILE A 44 30.96 -6.52 9.44
CA ILE A 44 30.56 -5.15 9.78
C ILE A 44 30.29 -5.04 11.30
N CYS A 45 29.70 -6.07 11.90
CA CYS A 45 29.41 -6.13 13.34
C CYS A 45 30.65 -6.32 14.21
N ASN A 46 31.69 -6.99 13.68
CA ASN A 46 32.88 -7.33 14.45
C ASN A 46 34.04 -6.38 14.13
N PHE A 47 34.40 -5.54 15.09
CA PHE A 47 35.59 -4.72 15.03
C PHE A 47 36.78 -5.43 15.70
N ASP A 48 37.90 -5.55 14.98
CA ASP A 48 39.19 -6.01 15.53
C ASP A 48 40.19 -4.84 15.50
N PRO A 49 40.63 -4.33 16.67
CA PRO A 49 41.61 -3.25 16.75
C PRO A 49 42.93 -3.54 16.00
N ARG A 50 43.31 -4.82 15.87
CA ARG A 50 44.53 -5.23 15.16
C ARG A 50 44.40 -5.09 13.64
N ARG A 51 43.16 -5.00 13.13
CA ARG A 51 42.81 -4.89 11.70
C ARG A 51 41.97 -3.64 11.42
N ALA A 52 42.09 -2.59 12.24
CA ALA A 52 41.26 -1.39 12.15
C ALA A 52 41.29 -0.68 10.79
N LYS A 53 42.41 -0.78 10.06
CA LYS A 53 42.55 -0.26 8.69
C LYS A 53 41.61 -0.96 7.69
N ASP A 54 41.42 -2.27 7.84
CA ASP A 54 40.61 -3.11 6.95
C ASP A 54 39.18 -3.33 7.48
N ALA A 55 38.87 -2.82 8.68
CA ALA A 55 37.56 -2.95 9.29
C ALA A 55 36.48 -2.28 8.42
N ARG A 56 35.48 -3.08 8.04
CA ARG A 56 34.30 -2.60 7.32
C ARG A 56 33.35 -1.92 8.29
N SER A 57 32.72 -0.84 7.85
CA SER A 57 31.66 -0.16 8.57
C SER A 57 30.36 -0.25 7.78
N ILE A 58 29.25 -0.10 8.49
CA ILE A 58 27.94 0.05 7.86
C ILE A 58 27.93 1.35 7.04
N VAL A 59 27.40 1.30 5.81
CA VAL A 59 27.32 2.48 4.93
C VAL A 59 25.90 3.06 4.93
N ARG A 60 25.77 4.33 4.52
CA ARG A 60 24.48 5.06 4.53
C ARG A 60 23.33 4.29 3.88
N LEU A 61 23.55 3.70 2.70
CA LEU A 61 22.54 2.91 1.99
C LEU A 61 22.02 1.72 2.81
N GLN A 62 22.91 1.08 3.58
CA GLN A 62 22.55 -0.03 4.46
C GLN A 62 21.76 0.46 5.67
N MET A 63 22.13 1.61 6.24
CA MET A 63 21.39 2.23 7.33
C MET A 63 19.96 2.61 6.90
N GLU A 64 19.79 3.19 5.71
CA GLU A 64 18.47 3.49 5.13
C GLU A 64 17.65 2.23 4.84
N GLY A 65 18.33 1.14 4.44
CA GLY A 65 17.72 -0.19 4.34
C GLY A 65 17.15 -0.66 5.68
N LEU A 66 17.92 -0.51 6.76
CA LEU A 66 17.47 -0.84 8.12
C LEU A 66 16.30 0.05 8.58
N GLU A 67 16.37 1.35 8.28
CA GLU A 67 15.30 2.30 8.58
C GLU A 67 13.99 1.89 7.92
N LYS A 68 14.03 1.63 6.61
CA LYS A 68 12.83 1.30 5.84
C LYS A 68 12.20 -0.04 6.23
N HIS A 69 13.02 -1.06 6.48
CA HIS A 69 12.54 -2.43 6.68
C HIS A 69 12.26 -2.78 8.14
N TYR A 70 13.04 -2.23 9.07
CA TYR A 70 12.96 -2.57 10.49
C TYR A 70 12.62 -1.36 11.38
N GLN A 71 12.38 -0.18 10.78
CA GLN A 71 12.04 1.05 11.49
C GLN A 71 13.11 1.44 12.50
N ILE A 72 14.37 1.34 12.08
CA ILE A 72 15.54 1.71 12.87
C ILE A 72 16.03 3.09 12.39
N PRO A 73 15.94 4.15 13.21
CA PRO A 73 16.34 5.50 12.80
C PRO A 73 17.82 5.53 12.41
N VAL A 74 18.16 6.18 11.29
CA VAL A 74 19.56 6.27 10.85
C VAL A 74 20.40 7.10 11.83
N GLU A 75 19.76 8.00 12.58
CA GLU A 75 20.36 8.88 13.57
C GLU A 75 21.14 8.11 14.65
N ILE A 76 20.76 6.86 14.96
CA ILE A 76 21.51 6.06 15.94
C ILE A 76 22.95 5.81 15.50
N PHE A 77 23.23 5.82 14.19
CA PHE A 77 24.55 5.58 13.63
C PHE A 77 25.42 6.85 13.57
N ASP A 78 24.90 8.02 13.95
CA ASP A 78 25.69 9.25 14.01
C ASP A 78 26.85 9.10 15.01
N HIS A 79 28.02 9.63 14.66
CA HIS A 79 29.21 9.60 15.51
C HIS A 79 29.00 10.34 16.85
N SER A 80 28.11 11.34 16.88
CA SER A 80 27.74 12.08 18.09
C SER A 80 26.96 11.24 19.10
N VAL A 81 26.23 10.21 18.66
CA VAL A 81 25.47 9.32 19.53
C VAL A 81 26.42 8.28 20.13
N ARG A 82 26.47 8.17 21.45
CA ARG A 82 27.28 7.14 22.14
C ARG A 82 26.64 5.76 21.97
N PHE A 83 27.44 4.70 21.93
CA PHE A 83 26.90 3.35 22.10
C PHE A 83 26.49 3.14 23.56
N ASP A 84 25.20 3.03 23.76
CA ASP A 84 24.52 2.72 25.01
C ASP A 84 23.22 2.00 24.63
N GLU A 85 23.03 0.78 25.13
CA GLU A 85 21.94 -0.09 24.70
C GLU A 85 20.57 0.53 25.02
N GLU A 86 20.42 1.10 26.22
CA GLU A 86 19.17 1.71 26.67
C GLU A 86 18.84 2.96 25.85
N LEU A 87 19.83 3.83 25.61
CA LEU A 87 19.67 5.01 24.76
C LEU A 87 19.23 4.62 23.34
N ILE A 88 19.91 3.65 22.73
CA ILE A 88 19.60 3.21 21.36
C ILE A 88 18.22 2.57 21.30
N SER A 89 17.87 1.73 22.28
CA SER A 89 16.54 1.14 22.42
C SER A 89 15.45 2.21 22.51
N ASN A 90 15.66 3.24 23.33
CA ASN A 90 14.72 4.35 23.48
C ASN A 90 14.56 5.14 22.16
N MET A 91 15.67 5.45 21.47
CA MET A 91 15.61 6.14 20.18
C MET A 91 14.83 5.35 19.11
N ILE A 92 15.02 4.02 19.06
CA ILE A 92 14.28 3.15 18.14
C ILE A 92 12.79 3.17 18.48
N GLU A 93 12.43 3.06 19.76
CA GLU A 93 11.03 3.00 20.17
C GLU A 93 10.32 4.34 19.96
N GLU A 94 10.96 5.46 20.30
CA GLU A 94 10.44 6.80 20.01
C GLU A 94 10.19 7.01 18.51
N TYR A 95 11.13 6.55 17.68
CA TYR A 95 10.99 6.63 16.22
C TYR A 95 9.82 5.77 15.71
N ARG A 96 9.65 4.55 16.22
CA ARG A 96 8.51 3.68 15.89
C ARG A 96 7.18 4.30 16.32
N ILE A 97 7.12 4.88 17.51
CA ILE A 97 5.94 5.62 18.01
C ILE A 97 5.65 6.81 17.10
N LYS A 98 6.68 7.56 16.68
CA LYS A 98 6.53 8.70 15.74
C LYS A 98 6.00 8.23 14.39
N LEU A 99 6.53 7.16 13.80
CA LEU A 99 6.04 6.60 12.55
C LEU A 99 4.58 6.13 12.66
N LYS A 100 4.22 5.50 13.78
CA LYS A 100 2.84 5.08 14.05
C LYS A 100 1.89 6.27 14.12
N LYS A 101 2.25 7.30 14.90
CA LYS A 101 1.49 8.56 14.99
C LYS A 101 1.37 9.26 13.65
N GLN A 102 2.45 9.33 12.87
CA GLN A 102 2.42 9.91 11.52
C GLN A 102 1.43 9.16 10.64
N LYS A 103 1.51 7.83 10.59
CA LYS A 103 0.59 6.97 9.82
C LYS A 103 -0.88 7.15 10.26
N GLU A 104 -1.12 7.34 11.55
CA GLU A 104 -2.45 7.65 12.09
C GLU A 104 -2.93 9.07 11.74
N THR A 105 -2.04 10.08 11.73
CA THR A 105 -2.40 11.47 11.40
C THR A 105 -2.51 11.77 9.90
N THR A 106 -1.83 11.01 9.03
CA THR A 106 -1.83 11.26 7.58
C THR A 106 -2.79 10.38 6.79
N SER A 107 -3.35 9.33 7.40
CA SER A 107 -4.22 8.42 6.68
C SER A 107 -5.66 8.93 6.68
N ILE A 108 -6.15 9.36 5.52
CA ILE A 108 -7.58 9.63 5.29
C ILE A 108 -8.48 8.39 5.51
N PHE A 109 -7.86 7.20 5.59
CA PHE A 109 -8.52 5.93 5.87
C PHE A 109 -8.13 5.39 7.23
N THR A 110 -9.11 4.93 8.00
CA THR A 110 -8.89 4.34 9.33
C THR A 110 -9.56 2.97 9.41
N PRO A 111 -8.94 1.96 10.05
CA PRO A 111 -9.59 0.68 10.28
C PRO A 111 -10.96 0.86 10.97
N ASN A 112 -12.01 0.26 10.41
CA ASN A 112 -13.37 0.39 10.91
C ASN A 112 -14.05 -0.99 10.96
N SER A 113 -13.78 -1.73 12.04
CA SER A 113 -14.31 -3.09 12.25
C SER A 113 -15.84 -3.15 12.27
N LYS A 114 -16.50 -2.08 12.74
CA LYS A 114 -17.97 -1.99 12.76
C LYS A 114 -18.56 -1.92 11.36
N LEU A 115 -17.99 -1.10 10.47
CA LEU A 115 -18.43 -1.05 9.07
C LEU A 115 -18.03 -2.32 8.31
N LEU A 116 -16.82 -2.84 8.56
CA LEU A 116 -16.36 -4.08 7.94
C LEU A 116 -17.30 -5.24 8.22
N LYS A 117 -17.73 -5.43 9.48
CA LYS A 117 -18.69 -6.48 9.85
C LYS A 117 -20.01 -6.38 9.09
N LYS A 118 -20.43 -5.18 8.67
CA LYS A 118 -21.64 -4.99 7.84
C LYS A 118 -21.40 -5.31 6.36
N LEU A 119 -20.18 -5.06 5.87
CA LEU A 119 -19.76 -5.36 4.49
C LEU A 119 -19.30 -6.81 4.28
N GLU A 120 -18.86 -7.51 5.32
CA GLU A 120 -18.27 -8.84 5.21
C GLU A 120 -19.19 -9.85 4.49
N GLY A 121 -18.66 -10.59 3.53
CA GLY A 121 -19.36 -11.65 2.80
C GLY A 121 -19.60 -11.33 1.33
N ILE A 122 -20.59 -12.02 0.74
CA ILE A 122 -20.86 -11.99 -0.70
C ILE A 122 -21.77 -10.80 -1.04
N TRP A 123 -21.43 -10.11 -2.13
CA TRP A 123 -22.19 -9.05 -2.77
C TRP A 123 -22.22 -9.24 -4.28
N TYR A 124 -23.25 -8.72 -4.93
CA TYR A 124 -23.42 -8.69 -6.37
C TYR A 124 -23.39 -7.25 -6.86
N SER A 125 -22.41 -6.92 -7.69
CA SER A 125 -22.22 -5.61 -8.31
C SER A 125 -23.01 -5.53 -9.60
N TYR A 126 -23.88 -4.52 -9.76
CA TYR A 126 -24.66 -4.30 -10.97
C TYR A 126 -24.34 -2.95 -11.59
N PHE A 127 -23.99 -2.95 -12.88
CA PHE A 127 -23.73 -1.75 -13.66
C PHE A 127 -23.84 -2.03 -15.15
N TYR A 128 -24.04 -1.00 -15.95
CA TYR A 128 -23.92 -1.10 -17.40
C TYR A 128 -22.43 -1.06 -17.78
N PRO A 129 -21.87 -2.08 -18.47
CA PRO A 129 -20.45 -2.09 -18.87
C PRO A 129 -20.20 -1.16 -20.06
N SER A 130 -18.97 -0.92 -20.50
CA SER A 130 -18.72 -0.09 -21.69
C SER A 130 -19.07 -0.76 -23.02
N ALA A 131 -19.11 -2.09 -23.04
CA ALA A 131 -19.42 -2.86 -24.24
C ALA A 131 -20.92 -2.83 -24.53
N ASP A 132 -21.35 -2.12 -25.57
CA ASP A 132 -22.78 -1.90 -25.87
C ASP A 132 -23.59 -3.18 -26.08
N PHE A 133 -22.94 -4.24 -26.58
CA PHE A 133 -23.57 -5.56 -26.76
C PHE A 133 -23.86 -6.30 -25.45
N ILE A 134 -23.31 -5.86 -24.32
CA ILE A 134 -23.63 -6.41 -23.01
C ILE A 134 -24.72 -5.52 -22.40
N GLU A 135 -25.89 -6.12 -22.16
CA GLU A 135 -27.05 -5.40 -21.63
C GLU A 135 -26.86 -4.95 -20.18
N LEU A 136 -26.23 -5.77 -19.34
CA LEU A 136 -26.00 -5.50 -17.93
C LEU A 136 -24.90 -6.41 -17.41
N GLN A 137 -23.97 -5.86 -16.62
CA GLN A 137 -22.98 -6.66 -15.92
C GLN A 137 -23.46 -6.96 -14.50
N SER A 138 -23.31 -8.22 -14.08
CA SER A 138 -23.45 -8.66 -12.69
C SER A 138 -22.15 -9.35 -12.27
N ILE A 139 -21.48 -8.87 -11.23
CA ILE A 139 -20.21 -9.44 -10.76
C ILE A 139 -20.35 -9.84 -9.29
N GLN A 140 -20.16 -11.12 -8.96
CA GLN A 140 -20.05 -11.55 -7.57
C GLN A 140 -18.71 -11.09 -6.97
N THR A 141 -18.77 -10.43 -5.81
CA THR A 141 -17.62 -9.91 -5.06
C THR A 141 -17.73 -10.35 -3.61
N THR A 142 -16.64 -10.88 -3.06
CA THR A 142 -16.53 -11.28 -1.65
C THR A 142 -15.63 -10.28 -0.92
N ILE A 143 -16.13 -9.74 0.19
CA ILE A 143 -15.36 -8.89 1.12
C ILE A 143 -15.04 -9.71 2.37
N ASN A 144 -13.76 -9.86 2.69
CA ASN A 144 -13.29 -10.72 3.78
C ASN A 144 -13.07 -9.94 5.09
N PRO A 145 -12.98 -10.64 6.25
CA PRO A 145 -12.73 -10.03 7.56
C PRO A 145 -11.37 -9.33 7.68
N ASP A 146 -10.44 -9.59 6.78
CA ASP A 146 -9.11 -9.00 6.71
C ASP A 146 -9.03 -7.80 5.76
N TYR A 147 -10.18 -7.20 5.42
CA TYR A 147 -10.34 -6.10 4.47
C TYR A 147 -10.05 -6.46 3.00
N SER A 148 -9.64 -7.69 2.70
CA SER A 148 -9.40 -8.10 1.32
C SER A 148 -10.71 -8.27 0.55
N VAL A 149 -10.66 -8.00 -0.75
CA VAL A 149 -11.79 -8.10 -1.67
C VAL A 149 -11.39 -8.96 -2.86
N ILE A 150 -12.22 -9.95 -3.21
CA ILE A 150 -11.99 -10.83 -4.36
C ILE A 150 -13.28 -10.95 -5.15
N ASP A 151 -13.23 -10.78 -6.47
CA ASP A 151 -14.38 -11.02 -7.34
C ASP A 151 -14.31 -12.36 -8.11
N GLU A 152 -15.41 -12.71 -8.77
CA GLU A 152 -15.55 -13.97 -9.54
C GLU A 152 -14.54 -14.12 -10.69
N TYR A 153 -13.96 -13.01 -11.18
CA TYR A 153 -12.90 -13.03 -12.20
C TYR A 153 -11.49 -13.17 -11.58
N GLY A 154 -11.41 -13.25 -10.25
CA GLY A 154 -10.16 -13.35 -9.50
C GLY A 154 -9.40 -12.02 -9.40
N ASN A 155 -10.08 -10.89 -9.64
CA ASN A 155 -9.49 -9.58 -9.35
C ASN A 155 -9.40 -9.40 -7.83
N ARG A 156 -8.29 -8.84 -7.36
CA ARG A 156 -7.99 -8.73 -5.93
C ARG A 156 -7.92 -7.28 -5.52
N GLY A 157 -8.37 -6.97 -4.31
CA GLY A 157 -8.43 -5.62 -3.81
C GLY A 157 -8.50 -5.52 -2.32
N ILE A 158 -8.70 -4.30 -1.84
CA ILE A 158 -8.84 -3.96 -0.43
C ILE A 158 -9.94 -2.90 -0.26
N VAL A 159 -10.69 -3.01 0.84
CA VAL A 159 -11.61 -1.96 1.28
C VAL A 159 -10.92 -1.01 2.25
N ASN A 160 -11.04 0.29 1.99
CA ASN A 160 -10.54 1.36 2.84
C ASN A 160 -11.71 2.23 3.31
N PHE A 161 -11.76 2.50 4.62
CA PHE A 161 -12.85 3.24 5.25
C PHE A 161 -12.42 4.67 5.53
N GLY A 162 -13.04 5.63 4.85
CA GLY A 162 -12.99 7.05 5.22
C GLY A 162 -14.09 7.39 6.22
N VAL A 163 -14.19 8.68 6.57
CA VAL A 163 -15.17 9.17 7.55
C VAL A 163 -16.62 8.95 7.06
N ASP A 164 -16.97 9.53 5.90
CA ASP A 164 -18.33 9.42 5.34
C ASP A 164 -18.43 8.47 4.15
N GLN A 165 -17.32 8.27 3.43
CA GLN A 165 -17.24 7.43 2.25
C GLN A 165 -16.15 6.39 2.40
N SER A 166 -16.36 5.25 1.76
CA SER A 166 -15.39 4.18 1.67
C SER A 166 -15.06 3.91 0.22
N ILE A 167 -13.88 3.32 0.00
CA ILE A 167 -13.39 2.98 -1.32
C ILE A 167 -12.91 1.52 -1.32
N ILE A 168 -13.32 0.78 -2.33
CA ILE A 168 -12.71 -0.50 -2.70
C ILE A 168 -11.77 -0.21 -3.87
N ILE A 169 -10.50 -0.62 -3.75
CA ILE A 169 -9.53 -0.57 -4.85
C ILE A 169 -9.23 -2.01 -5.24
N LYS A 170 -9.48 -2.36 -6.50
CA LYS A 170 -9.20 -3.69 -7.08
C LYS A 170 -8.18 -3.59 -8.20
N GLU A 171 -7.26 -4.53 -8.25
CA GLU A 171 -6.37 -4.78 -9.38
C GLU A 171 -6.93 -5.95 -10.21
N SER A 172 -7.05 -5.72 -11.52
CA SER A 172 -7.41 -6.76 -12.47
C SER A 172 -6.33 -7.83 -12.58
N LYS A 173 -6.71 -9.11 -12.50
CA LYS A 173 -5.77 -10.24 -12.51
C LYS A 173 -4.81 -10.21 -13.70
N ASN A 174 -5.34 -9.92 -14.89
CA ASN A 174 -4.61 -10.03 -16.15
C ASN A 174 -4.01 -8.69 -16.61
N SER A 175 -4.81 -7.62 -16.64
CA SER A 175 -4.38 -6.32 -17.18
C SER A 175 -3.60 -5.46 -16.19
N LYS A 176 -3.62 -5.80 -14.88
CA LYS A 176 -3.07 -4.97 -13.80
C LYS A 176 -3.66 -3.57 -13.72
N ASN A 177 -4.79 -3.34 -14.39
CA ASN A 177 -5.54 -2.09 -14.26
C ASN A 177 -6.18 -1.98 -12.89
N LEU A 178 -6.16 -0.78 -12.33
CA LEU A 178 -6.86 -0.47 -11.10
C LEU A 178 -8.30 -0.06 -11.41
N THR A 179 -9.21 -0.56 -10.59
CA THR A 179 -10.60 -0.14 -10.51
C THR A 179 -10.87 0.38 -9.11
N SER A 180 -11.45 1.57 -9.02
CA SER A 180 -11.88 2.14 -7.74
C SER A 180 -13.39 2.14 -7.66
N ILE A 181 -13.95 1.80 -6.51
CA ILE A 181 -15.39 1.81 -6.24
C ILE A 181 -15.63 2.60 -4.96
N ILE A 182 -16.29 3.73 -5.06
CA ILE A 182 -16.58 4.65 -3.95
C ILE A 182 -18.06 4.53 -3.58
N PHE A 183 -18.35 4.44 -2.29
CA PHE A 183 -19.71 4.33 -1.76
C PHE A 183 -19.85 5.03 -0.41
N ASN A 184 -21.09 5.37 -0.05
CA ASN A 184 -21.39 6.07 1.20
C ASN A 184 -21.49 5.08 2.37
N ASN A 185 -20.88 5.40 3.50
CA ASN A 185 -20.90 4.55 4.69
C ASN A 185 -22.31 4.35 5.26
N ARG A 186 -23.19 5.35 5.10
CA ARG A 186 -24.55 5.35 5.63
C ARG A 186 -25.47 4.38 4.89
N THR A 187 -25.17 4.04 3.64
CA THR A 187 -26.02 3.15 2.84
C THR A 187 -25.69 1.67 3.03
N ILE A 188 -24.52 1.34 3.59
CA ILE A 188 -24.07 -0.03 3.87
C ILE A 188 -25.01 -0.79 4.83
N THR A 189 -25.71 -0.07 5.71
CA THR A 189 -26.68 -0.70 6.63
C THR A 189 -27.83 -1.39 5.92
N TYR A 190 -28.08 -1.02 4.67
CA TYR A 190 -29.03 -1.70 3.83
C TYR A 190 -28.30 -2.81 3.08
N ASN A 191 -28.94 -3.98 2.91
CA ASN A 191 -28.42 -5.10 2.11
C ASN A 191 -28.30 -4.77 0.60
N ILE A 192 -28.37 -3.49 0.24
CA ILE A 192 -28.24 -2.92 -1.09
C ILE A 192 -27.72 -1.47 -0.94
N PHE A 193 -26.73 -1.07 -1.73
CA PHE A 193 -26.23 0.31 -1.70
C PHE A 193 -25.66 0.78 -3.05
N PRO A 194 -25.82 2.07 -3.41
CA PRO A 194 -25.27 2.63 -4.63
C PRO A 194 -23.75 2.88 -4.50
N TYR A 195 -23.06 2.85 -5.64
CA TYR A 195 -21.65 3.19 -5.75
C TYR A 195 -21.35 3.97 -7.04
N SER A 196 -20.20 4.64 -7.06
CA SER A 196 -19.54 5.14 -8.26
C SER A 196 -18.24 4.35 -8.47
N MET A 197 -17.99 3.92 -9.70
CA MET A 197 -16.83 3.11 -10.04
C MET A 197 -16.04 3.74 -11.17
N ILE A 198 -14.73 3.88 -11.00
CA ILE A 198 -13.82 4.33 -12.05
C ILE A 198 -12.97 3.14 -12.50
N SER A 199 -12.99 2.85 -13.78
CA SER A 199 -12.14 1.79 -14.38
C SER A 199 -11.54 2.26 -15.70
N ARG A 200 -10.34 1.75 -16.01
CA ARG A 200 -9.68 1.95 -17.30
C ARG A 200 -9.84 0.71 -18.17
N THR A 201 -10.36 0.88 -19.38
CA THR A 201 -10.55 -0.20 -20.34
C THR A 201 -9.37 -0.28 -21.30
N ASN A 202 -8.81 -1.49 -21.45
CA ASN A 202 -7.86 -1.97 -22.46
C ASN A 202 -6.96 -0.90 -23.11
N SER A 203 -5.71 -0.82 -22.64
CA SER A 203 -4.54 -0.10 -23.23
C SER A 203 -4.73 1.37 -23.63
N SER A 204 -5.94 1.91 -23.50
CA SER A 204 -6.27 3.31 -23.69
C SER A 204 -6.30 3.99 -22.33
N ASN A 205 -5.86 5.25 -22.25
CA ASN A 205 -5.96 6.06 -21.03
C ASN A 205 -7.42 6.43 -20.67
N ARG A 206 -8.40 5.83 -21.35
CA ARG A 206 -9.83 6.10 -21.20
C ARG A 206 -10.32 5.56 -19.86
N ALA A 207 -10.48 6.47 -18.91
CA ALA A 207 -11.23 6.21 -17.70
C ALA A 207 -12.73 6.36 -17.99
N ILE A 208 -13.51 5.36 -17.56
CA ILE A 208 -14.96 5.40 -17.59
C ILE A 208 -15.45 5.39 -16.16
N ASN A 209 -16.33 6.34 -15.85
CA ASN A 209 -17.06 6.42 -14.59
C ASN A 209 -18.39 5.71 -14.77
N TYR A 210 -18.61 4.67 -13.99
CA TYR A 210 -19.82 3.88 -13.93
C TYR A 210 -20.59 4.22 -12.66
N PHE A 211 -21.91 4.26 -12.74
CA PHE A 211 -22.79 4.25 -11.59
C PHE A 211 -23.46 2.88 -11.49
N GLY A 212 -23.50 2.36 -10.28
CA GLY A 212 -24.01 1.02 -10.03
C GLY A 212 -24.49 0.84 -8.61
N PHE A 213 -24.86 -0.39 -8.27
CA PHE A 213 -25.20 -0.75 -6.91
C PHE A 213 -24.67 -2.15 -6.55
N PHE A 214 -24.36 -2.32 -5.27
CA PHE A 214 -24.11 -3.61 -4.67
C PHE A 214 -25.37 -4.13 -4.01
N SER A 215 -25.59 -5.43 -4.04
CA SER A 215 -26.68 -6.11 -3.31
C SER A 215 -26.20 -7.43 -2.70
N ARG A 216 -26.68 -7.75 -1.49
CA ARG A 216 -26.52 -9.10 -0.91
C ARG A 216 -27.35 -10.14 -1.63
N LYS A 217 -28.49 -9.72 -2.19
CA LYS A 217 -29.39 -10.58 -2.97
C LYS A 217 -29.01 -10.51 -4.44
N LYS A 218 -28.89 -11.67 -5.09
CA LYS A 218 -28.80 -11.74 -6.54
C LYS A 218 -30.15 -11.37 -7.16
N PHE A 219 -30.17 -10.32 -7.98
CA PHE A 219 -31.28 -9.93 -8.82
C PHE A 219 -31.16 -10.52 -10.22
N ASP A 220 -32.31 -10.75 -10.85
CA ASP A 220 -32.41 -10.95 -12.30
C ASP A 220 -32.15 -9.62 -13.05
N ILE A 221 -31.88 -9.75 -14.35
CA ILE A 221 -31.48 -8.62 -15.21
C ILE A 221 -32.58 -7.55 -15.27
N GLU A 222 -33.86 -7.94 -15.36
CA GLU A 222 -34.96 -7.00 -15.50
C GLU A 222 -35.17 -6.17 -14.23
N THR A 223 -35.12 -6.82 -13.06
CA THR A 223 -35.16 -6.11 -11.77
C THR A 223 -33.98 -5.17 -11.61
N ALA A 224 -32.77 -5.59 -11.97
CA ALA A 224 -31.59 -4.75 -11.86
C ALA A 224 -31.62 -3.55 -12.82
N LYS A 225 -32.10 -3.73 -14.06
CA LYS A 225 -32.36 -2.62 -15.01
C LYS A 225 -33.39 -1.63 -14.46
N LYS A 226 -34.44 -2.12 -13.79
CA LYS A 226 -35.43 -1.23 -13.16
C LYS A 226 -34.80 -0.34 -12.08
N ILE A 227 -33.83 -0.86 -11.33
CA ILE A 227 -33.10 -0.11 -10.28
C ILE A 227 -32.14 0.91 -10.91
N LEU A 228 -31.34 0.50 -11.90
CA LEU A 228 -30.37 1.37 -12.57
C LEU A 228 -31.03 2.45 -13.45
N GLY A 229 -32.26 2.21 -13.88
CA GLY A 229 -32.92 3.02 -14.89
C GLY A 229 -32.53 2.59 -16.30
N LYS A 230 -33.39 2.90 -17.27
CA LYS A 230 -33.22 2.45 -18.66
C LYS A 230 -32.14 3.21 -19.43
N ASP A 231 -31.77 4.41 -18.96
CA ASP A 231 -30.82 5.27 -19.66
C ASP A 231 -29.38 4.93 -19.26
N ARG A 232 -28.73 4.14 -20.12
CA ARG A 232 -27.33 3.75 -19.98
C ARG A 232 -26.37 4.94 -19.95
N SER A 233 -26.68 6.00 -20.70
CA SER A 233 -25.81 7.17 -20.83
C SER A 233 -25.74 7.98 -19.55
N LEU A 234 -26.80 7.97 -18.74
CA LEU A 234 -26.79 8.59 -17.41
C LEU A 234 -26.01 7.76 -16.38
N MET A 235 -25.83 6.46 -16.63
CA MET A 235 -25.12 5.53 -15.75
C MET A 235 -23.65 5.33 -16.14
N GLN A 236 -23.21 5.94 -17.23
CA GLN A 236 -21.82 5.88 -17.71
C GLN A 236 -21.36 7.25 -18.21
N ILE A 237 -20.33 7.79 -17.58
CA ILE A 237 -19.68 9.03 -18.01
C ILE A 237 -18.29 8.67 -18.53
N GLN A 238 -18.08 8.90 -19.84
CA GLN A 238 -16.78 8.78 -20.47
C GLN A 238 -16.11 10.15 -20.53
N ILE A 239 -14.80 10.20 -20.27
CA ILE A 239 -14.03 11.43 -20.52
C ILE A 239 -13.99 11.67 -22.04
N PRO A 240 -14.34 12.87 -22.54
CA PRO A 240 -14.33 13.16 -23.97
C PRO A 240 -12.96 12.94 -24.60
N TYR A 241 -12.92 12.38 -25.80
CA TYR A 241 -11.70 12.08 -26.55
C TYR A 241 -10.83 13.33 -26.75
N GLU A 242 -11.48 14.46 -27.06
CA GLU A 242 -10.83 15.73 -27.34
C GLU A 242 -10.21 16.37 -26.08
N PHE A 243 -10.46 15.82 -24.89
CA PHE A 243 -9.81 16.29 -23.67
C PHE A 243 -8.30 16.00 -23.69
N GLU A 244 -7.89 14.79 -24.09
CA GLU A 244 -6.46 14.43 -24.18
C GLU A 244 -5.76 15.25 -25.27
N ASP A 245 -6.40 15.43 -26.43
CA ASP A 245 -5.87 16.24 -27.53
C ASP A 245 -5.71 17.71 -27.14
N ARG A 246 -6.67 18.27 -26.39
CA ARG A 246 -6.55 19.64 -25.86
C ARG A 246 -5.46 19.78 -24.80
N MET A 247 -5.16 18.71 -24.06
CA MET A 247 -4.08 18.70 -23.06
C MET A 247 -2.70 18.50 -23.69
N ALA A 248 -2.61 17.85 -24.85
CA ALA A 248 -1.35 17.48 -25.49
C ALA A 248 -0.32 18.63 -25.64
N PRO A 249 -0.71 19.86 -26.04
CA PRO A 249 0.23 20.99 -26.15
C PRO A 249 0.83 21.46 -24.80
N TYR A 250 0.23 21.07 -23.67
CA TYR A 250 0.65 21.48 -22.34
C TYR A 250 1.54 20.45 -21.63
N TYR A 251 1.71 19.25 -22.19
CA TYR A 251 2.66 18.27 -21.67
C TYR A 251 4.08 18.71 -22.00
N ARG A 252 4.72 19.42 -21.07
CA ARG A 252 6.16 19.66 -21.12
C ARG A 252 6.85 18.48 -20.46
N ILE A 253 7.80 17.89 -21.17
CA ILE A 253 8.74 16.96 -20.56
C ILE A 253 9.73 17.82 -19.77
N ASP A 254 9.60 17.82 -18.45
CA ASP A 254 10.64 18.32 -17.57
C ASP A 254 11.81 17.34 -17.63
N VAL A 255 12.77 17.61 -18.51
CA VAL A 255 14.06 16.92 -18.51
C VAL A 255 14.86 17.54 -17.37
N LYS A 256 14.88 16.86 -16.22
CA LYS A 256 15.84 17.10 -15.13
C LYS A 256 16.97 16.09 -15.21
#